data_AF-A0A9W8RV83-F1
#
_entry.id   AF-A0A9W8RV83-F1
#
_cell.length_a   1.000
_cell.length_b   1.000
_cell.length_c   1.000
_cell.angle_alpha   90.00
_cell.angle_beta   90.00
_cell.angle_gamma   90.00
#
_symmetry.space_group_name_H-M   'P 1'
#
loop_
_entity.id
_entity.type
_entity.pdbx_description
1 polymer ?
#
loop_
_entity_poly.entity_id
_entity_poly.type
_entity_poly.pdbx_seq_one_letter_code
_entity_poly.pdbx_strand_id
1 'polypeptide(L)'
;MDSSFIEALSLMPRNEITHTDVLDYSTLAPGTTLKVTTAVTVVGYLVFGLMSAMFINGRAQGGRWAPEWYRESNKAGYENLGLALWWIGILFFWPLVWISYLIFAAAKNFGKFIIYCKVKRAEQVERAKQKKRAEQEGRAVQEERAEQEDWAEQDYMEQV
;
A
#
# COMPACT_ATOMS: atom_id res chain seq x y z
N MET A 1 -57.08 -43.10 -0.27
CA MET A 1 -56.01 -42.41 -1.01
C MET A 1 -56.11 -42.94 -2.42
N ASP A 2 -56.70 -42.14 -3.29
CA ASP A 2 -57.21 -42.61 -4.58
C ASP A 2 -56.10 -42.65 -5.62
N SER A 3 -56.01 -43.76 -6.37
CA SER A 3 -54.97 -44.00 -7.38
C SER A 3 -54.88 -42.91 -8.45
N SER A 4 -55.98 -42.19 -8.69
CA SER A 4 -56.06 -41.06 -9.61
C SER A 4 -55.19 -39.87 -9.19
N PHE A 5 -54.98 -39.67 -7.88
CA PHE A 5 -54.11 -38.60 -7.39
C PHE A 5 -52.62 -38.93 -7.58
N ILE A 6 -52.24 -40.20 -7.41
CA ILE A 6 -50.89 -40.69 -7.69
C ILE A 6 -50.59 -40.60 -9.19
N GLU A 7 -51.57 -40.93 -10.04
CA GLU A 7 -51.46 -40.85 -11.49
C GLU A 7 -51.33 -39.40 -11.97
N ALA A 8 -52.08 -38.47 -11.37
CA ALA A 8 -51.96 -37.02 -11.61
C ALA A 8 -50.58 -36.47 -11.19
N LEU A 9 -49.99 -36.97 -10.10
CA LEU A 9 -48.63 -36.62 -9.70
C LEU A 9 -47.56 -37.22 -10.63
N SER A 10 -47.84 -38.37 -11.25
CA SER A 10 -46.92 -39.00 -12.22
C SER A 10 -46.89 -38.28 -13.58
N LEU A 11 -48.01 -37.64 -13.95
CA LEU A 11 -48.17 -36.89 -15.20
C LEU A 11 -47.78 -35.42 -15.10
N MET A 12 -47.45 -34.93 -13.90
CA MET A 12 -46.92 -33.57 -13.75
C MET A 12 -45.53 -33.53 -14.40
N PRO A 13 -45.26 -32.60 -15.34
CA PRO A 13 -43.92 -32.42 -15.86
C PRO A 13 -43.05 -32.02 -14.67
N ARG A 14 -42.25 -32.97 -14.19
CA ARG A 14 -41.17 -32.69 -13.27
C ARG A 14 -40.25 -31.77 -14.04
N ASN A 15 -40.36 -30.47 -13.75
CA ASN A 15 -39.35 -29.49 -14.10
C ASN A 15 -38.08 -29.89 -13.36
N GLU A 16 -37.38 -30.88 -13.92
CA GLU A 16 -35.95 -30.95 -13.78
C GLU A 16 -35.45 -29.59 -14.23
N ILE A 17 -35.17 -28.72 -13.26
CA ILE A 17 -34.14 -27.71 -13.42
C ILE A 17 -32.86 -28.53 -13.54
N THR A 18 -32.70 -29.17 -14.70
CA THR A 18 -31.54 -29.95 -15.05
C THR A 18 -30.41 -28.95 -15.05
N HIS A 19 -29.30 -29.32 -14.42
CA HIS A 19 -28.04 -28.57 -14.44
C HIS A 19 -27.54 -28.19 -15.86
N THR A 20 -28.25 -28.59 -16.91
CA THR A 20 -28.04 -28.27 -18.32
C THR A 20 -28.34 -26.81 -18.67
N ASP A 21 -29.28 -26.13 -17.99
CA ASP A 21 -29.54 -24.71 -18.26
C ASP A 21 -28.36 -23.80 -17.87
N VAL A 22 -27.54 -24.25 -16.91
CA VAL A 22 -26.32 -23.53 -16.51
C VAL A 22 -25.14 -23.86 -17.44
N LEU A 23 -25.20 -24.97 -18.19
CA LEU A 23 -24.14 -25.42 -19.10
C LEU A 23 -24.40 -25.08 -20.58
N ASP A 24 -25.61 -24.62 -20.92
CA ASP A 24 -25.97 -24.16 -22.28
C ASP A 24 -25.34 -22.79 -22.65
N TYR A 25 -24.39 -22.29 -21.86
CA TYR A 25 -23.43 -21.26 -22.27
C TYR A 25 -22.34 -21.79 -23.21
N SER A 26 -22.17 -23.11 -23.28
CA SER A 26 -21.09 -23.78 -24.02
C SER A 26 -21.44 -24.05 -25.50
N THR A 27 -22.73 -23.95 -25.85
CA THR A 27 -23.32 -24.24 -27.18
C THR A 27 -23.70 -22.97 -27.94
N LEU A 28 -23.61 -21.78 -27.32
CA LEU A 28 -23.50 -20.55 -28.08
C LEU A 28 -22.21 -20.65 -28.90
N ALA A 29 -22.34 -20.52 -30.23
CA ALA A 29 -21.22 -20.52 -31.17
C ALA A 29 -20.00 -19.84 -30.53
N PRO A 30 -18.78 -20.41 -30.56
CA PRO A 30 -17.65 -19.95 -29.74
C PRO A 30 -17.36 -18.44 -29.88
N GLY A 31 -17.74 -17.83 -31.00
CA GLY A 31 -17.69 -16.38 -31.20
C GLY A 31 -18.65 -15.54 -30.34
N THR A 32 -19.82 -16.04 -29.97
CA THR A 32 -20.81 -15.31 -29.16
C THR A 32 -20.44 -15.32 -27.68
N THR A 33 -20.03 -16.47 -27.13
CA THR A 33 -19.55 -16.56 -25.74
C THR A 33 -18.30 -15.69 -25.54
N LEU A 34 -17.37 -15.70 -26.48
CA LEU A 34 -16.18 -14.86 -26.43
C LEU A 34 -16.55 -13.35 -26.47
N LYS A 35 -17.50 -12.95 -27.33
CA LYS A 35 -17.99 -11.56 -27.38
C LYS A 35 -18.61 -11.10 -26.07
N VAL A 36 -19.44 -11.94 -25.45
CA VAL A 36 -20.10 -11.60 -24.18
C VAL A 36 -19.07 -11.49 -23.06
N THR A 37 -18.17 -12.45 -22.93
CA THR A 37 -17.11 -12.42 -21.91
C THR A 37 -16.17 -11.23 -22.10
N THR A 38 -15.79 -10.92 -23.36
CA THR A 38 -15.00 -9.72 -23.67
C THR A 38 -15.77 -8.46 -23.29
N ALA A 39 -17.06 -8.35 -23.63
CA ALA A 39 -17.87 -7.19 -23.28
C ALA A 39 -17.97 -7.00 -21.76
N VAL A 40 -18.28 -8.06 -21.00
CA VAL A 40 -18.35 -8.02 -19.54
C VAL A 40 -17.00 -7.63 -18.93
N THR A 41 -15.89 -8.18 -19.46
CA THR A 41 -14.55 -7.85 -19.00
C THR A 41 -14.20 -6.39 -19.27
N VAL A 42 -14.52 -5.87 -20.45
CA VAL A 42 -14.27 -4.46 -20.82
C VAL A 42 -15.11 -3.53 -19.94
N VAL A 43 -16.38 -3.83 -19.73
CA VAL A 43 -17.25 -3.05 -18.85
C VAL A 43 -16.72 -3.07 -17.42
N GLY A 44 -16.38 -4.25 -16.90
CA GLY A 44 -15.78 -4.40 -15.57
C GLY A 44 -14.47 -3.61 -15.43
N TYR A 45 -13.61 -3.66 -16.44
CA TYR A 45 -12.35 -2.91 -16.48
C TYR A 45 -12.59 -1.40 -16.40
N LEU A 46 -13.53 -0.87 -17.19
CA LEU A 46 -13.85 0.56 -17.21
C LEU A 46 -14.52 1.02 -15.92
N VAL A 47 -15.48 0.25 -15.39
CA VAL A 47 -16.14 0.55 -14.11
C VAL A 47 -15.13 0.54 -12.97
N PHE A 48 -14.22 -0.44 -12.94
CA PHE A 48 -13.19 -0.51 -11.92
C PHE A 48 -12.16 0.62 -12.05
N GLY A 49 -11.77 0.98 -13.28
CA GLY A 49 -10.92 2.13 -13.55
C GLY A 49 -11.56 3.44 -13.09
N LEU A 50 -12.86 3.62 -13.33
CA LEU A 50 -13.63 4.79 -12.89
C LEU A 50 -13.72 4.86 -11.36
N MET A 51 -14.07 3.75 -10.71
CA MET A 51 -14.10 3.66 -9.24
C MET A 51 -12.72 3.93 -8.64
N SER A 52 -11.66 3.38 -9.24
CA SER A 52 -10.27 3.64 -8.83
C SER A 52 -9.92 5.12 -8.89
N ALA A 53 -10.24 5.77 -10.01
CA ALA A 53 -10.05 7.21 -10.17
C ALA A 53 -10.82 7.99 -9.09
N MET A 54 -12.07 7.60 -8.79
CA MET A 54 -12.86 8.20 -7.72
C MET A 54 -12.25 7.98 -6.33
N PHE A 55 -11.76 6.78 -5.99
CA PHE A 55 -11.12 6.50 -4.70
C PHE A 55 -9.84 7.31 -4.48
N ILE A 56 -9.04 7.48 -5.55
CA ILE A 56 -7.82 8.29 -5.50
C ILE A 56 -8.18 9.78 -5.36
N ASN A 57 -9.20 10.25 -6.09
CA ASN A 57 -9.71 11.62 -5.99
C ASN A 57 -10.37 11.91 -4.64
N GLY A 58 -11.07 10.95 -4.03
CA GLY A 58 -11.73 11.13 -2.73
C GLY A 58 -10.76 11.23 -1.55
N ARG A 59 -9.55 10.67 -1.66
CA ARG A 59 -8.49 10.78 -0.63
C ARG A 59 -7.60 12.02 -0.80
N ALA A 60 -7.69 12.72 -1.93
CA ALA A 60 -6.89 13.90 -2.20
C ALA A 60 -7.82 15.11 -2.34
N GLN A 61 -7.76 16.05 -1.38
CA GLN A 61 -8.41 17.36 -1.47
C GLN A 61 -8.40 17.86 -2.93
N GLY A 62 -9.59 18.03 -3.50
CA GLY A 62 -9.90 17.98 -4.94
C GLY A 62 -9.10 18.92 -5.85
N GLY A 63 -7.86 18.58 -6.19
CA GLY A 63 -7.09 19.40 -7.13
C GLY A 63 -5.73 18.89 -7.59
N ARG A 64 -5.31 17.67 -7.27
CA ARG A 64 -3.91 17.22 -7.55
C ARG A 64 -3.71 16.43 -8.84
N TRP A 65 -4.78 16.01 -9.49
CA TRP A 65 -4.73 15.18 -10.71
C TRP A 65 -5.20 15.92 -11.97
N ALA A 66 -5.84 17.08 -11.82
CA ALA A 66 -6.00 17.99 -12.93
C ALA A 66 -4.60 18.58 -13.22
N PRO A 67 -4.08 18.40 -14.43
CA PRO A 67 -2.75 18.90 -14.75
C PRO A 67 -2.73 20.43 -14.71
N GLU A 68 -1.57 20.99 -14.34
CA GLU A 68 -1.40 22.42 -14.07
C GLU A 68 -1.76 23.29 -15.28
N TRP A 69 -1.53 22.78 -16.50
CA TRP A 69 -1.93 23.43 -17.75
C TRP A 69 -3.44 23.65 -17.92
N TYR A 70 -4.29 22.87 -17.24
CA TYR A 70 -5.75 23.09 -17.22
C TYR A 70 -6.16 24.17 -16.21
N ARG A 71 -5.31 24.41 -15.19
CA ARG A 71 -5.60 25.32 -14.09
C ARG A 71 -5.18 26.76 -14.37
N GLU A 72 -4.21 26.94 -15.26
CA GLU A 72 -3.68 28.24 -15.68
C GLU A 72 -4.32 28.77 -16.97
N SER A 73 -5.14 27.97 -17.63
CA SER A 73 -5.67 28.28 -18.93
C SER A 73 -7.03 29.00 -18.84
N ASN A 74 -7.15 30.12 -19.55
CA ASN A 74 -8.27 31.03 -19.46
C ASN A 74 -9.42 30.52 -20.37
N LYS A 75 -9.99 29.35 -20.04
CA LYS A 75 -11.22 28.77 -20.62
C LYS A 75 -11.32 28.78 -22.15
N ALA A 76 -10.25 28.47 -22.88
CA ALA A 76 -10.38 28.20 -24.33
C ALA A 76 -10.91 26.77 -24.54
N GLY A 77 -11.88 26.59 -25.46
CA GLY A 77 -12.62 25.33 -25.65
C GLY A 77 -11.77 24.08 -25.92
N TYR A 78 -10.51 24.22 -26.34
CA TYR A 78 -9.56 23.12 -26.57
C TYR A 78 -9.03 22.47 -25.28
N GLU A 79 -9.09 23.19 -24.16
CA GLU A 79 -8.60 22.73 -22.85
C GLU A 79 -9.50 21.64 -22.27
N ASN A 80 -10.81 21.73 -22.53
CA ASN A 80 -11.79 20.71 -22.15
C ASN A 80 -11.54 19.39 -22.89
N LEU A 81 -11.04 19.47 -24.13
CA LEU A 81 -10.70 18.29 -24.93
C LEU A 81 -9.45 17.60 -24.39
N GLY A 82 -8.45 18.38 -23.98
CA GLY A 82 -7.26 17.87 -23.29
C GLY A 82 -7.61 17.18 -21.98
N LEU A 83 -8.53 17.76 -21.19
CA LEU A 83 -8.97 17.16 -19.94
C LEU A 83 -9.74 15.85 -20.18
N ALA A 84 -10.61 15.81 -21.19
CA ALA A 84 -11.30 14.58 -21.58
C ALA A 84 -10.30 13.49 -21.99
N LEU A 85 -9.29 13.84 -22.80
CA LEU A 85 -8.24 12.93 -23.24
C LEU A 85 -7.38 12.44 -22.06
N TRP A 86 -7.13 13.31 -21.08
CA TRP A 86 -6.44 12.99 -19.84
C TRP A 86 -7.21 11.94 -19.03
N TRP A 87 -8.52 12.12 -18.82
CA TRP A 87 -9.37 11.14 -18.14
C TRP A 87 -9.47 9.82 -18.91
N ILE A 88 -9.53 9.86 -20.24
CA ILE A 88 -9.49 8.66 -21.08
C ILE A 88 -8.17 7.92 -20.87
N GLY A 89 -7.04 8.63 -20.85
CA GLY A 89 -5.73 8.06 -20.55
C GLY A 89 -5.71 7.38 -19.18
N ILE A 90 -6.24 8.03 -18.15
CA ILE A 90 -6.33 7.45 -16.80
C ILE A 90 -7.20 6.20 -16.78
N LEU A 91 -8.38 6.23 -17.42
CA LEU A 91 -9.29 5.09 -17.48
C LEU A 91 -8.72 3.90 -18.26
N PHE A 92 -7.95 4.15 -19.31
CA PHE A 92 -7.30 3.05 -20.06
C PHE A 92 -6.08 2.50 -19.35
N PHE A 93 -5.29 3.36 -18.69
CA PHE A 93 -4.02 2.98 -18.06
C PHE A 93 -4.09 2.90 -16.53
N TRP A 94 -5.29 2.74 -15.97
CA TRP A 94 -5.51 2.68 -14.52
C TRP A 94 -4.67 1.59 -13.81
N PRO A 95 -4.37 0.41 -14.39
CA PRO A 95 -3.50 -0.56 -13.73
C PRO A 95 -2.07 -0.05 -13.54
N LEU A 96 -1.53 0.68 -14.52
CA LEU A 96 -0.21 1.31 -14.42
C LEU A 96 -0.19 2.43 -13.38
N VAL A 97 -1.30 3.18 -13.28
CA VAL A 97 -1.50 4.16 -12.20
C VAL A 97 -1.41 3.49 -10.84
N TRP A 98 -2.04 2.32 -10.65
CA TRP A 98 -1.95 1.58 -9.39
C TRP A 98 -0.54 1.08 -9.10
N ILE A 99 0.14 0.51 -10.10
CA ILE A 99 1.52 0.02 -9.94
C ILE A 99 2.43 1.18 -9.51
N SER A 100 2.37 2.32 -10.19
CA SER A 100 3.16 3.50 -9.82
C SER A 100 2.81 4.04 -8.42
N TYR A 101 1.52 4.05 -8.07
CA TYR A 101 1.06 4.45 -6.74
C TYR A 101 1.62 3.54 -5.64
N LEU A 102 1.60 2.23 -5.84
CA LEU A 102 2.15 1.24 -4.90
C LEU A 102 3.65 1.39 -4.74
N ILE A 103 4.39 1.58 -5.84
CA ILE A 103 5.84 1.82 -5.81
C ILE A 103 6.14 3.09 -5.01
N PHE A 104 5.40 4.18 -5.26
CA PHE A 104 5.60 5.44 -4.57
C PHE A 104 5.25 5.36 -3.08
N ALA A 105 4.15 4.68 -2.74
CA ALA A 105 3.75 4.44 -1.36
C ALA A 105 4.80 3.60 -0.61
N ALA A 106 5.30 2.53 -1.23
CA ALA A 106 6.36 1.70 -0.69
C ALA A 106 7.65 2.52 -0.50
N ALA A 107 8.08 3.27 -1.51
CA ALA A 107 9.28 4.11 -1.45
C ALA A 107 9.20 5.15 -0.31
N LYS A 108 8.03 5.77 -0.09
CA LYS A 108 7.85 6.71 1.02
C LYS A 108 7.96 6.03 2.38
N ASN A 109 7.42 4.82 2.52
CA ASN A 109 7.52 4.06 3.77
C ASN A 109 8.96 3.61 4.02
N PHE A 110 9.68 3.17 2.99
CA PHE A 110 11.11 2.85 3.08
C PHE A 110 11.97 4.07 3.41
N GLY A 111 11.70 5.24 2.81
CA GLY A 111 12.40 6.48 3.12
C GLY A 111 12.27 6.89 4.59
N LYS A 112 11.06 6.79 5.16
CA LYS A 112 10.82 7.03 6.60
C LYS A 112 11.59 6.04 7.47
N PHE A 113 11.60 4.77 7.09
CA PHE A 113 12.34 3.75 7.82
C PHE A 113 13.85 3.99 7.80
N ILE A 114 14.42 4.38 6.66
CA ILE A 114 15.84 4.71 6.54
C ILE A 114 16.20 5.92 7.42
N ILE A 115 15.36 6.96 7.43
CA ILE A 115 15.56 8.13 8.29
C ILE A 115 15.50 7.72 9.76
N TYR A 116 14.48 6.96 10.16
CA TYR A 116 14.34 6.45 11.53
C TYR A 116 15.57 5.64 11.97
N CYS A 117 16.06 4.73 11.12
CA CYS A 117 17.25 3.94 11.40
C CYS A 117 18.52 4.79 11.52
N LYS A 118 18.68 5.83 10.67
CA LYS A 118 19.82 6.76 10.76
C LYS A 118 19.82 7.54 12.07
N VAL A 119 18.66 8.07 12.48
CA VAL A 119 18.50 8.80 13.75
C VAL A 119 18.83 7.90 14.93
N LYS A 120 18.27 6.68 14.95
CA LYS A 120 18.51 5.72 16.03
C LYS A 120 19.97 5.28 16.12
N ARG A 121 20.66 5.15 14.97
CA ARG A 121 22.10 4.85 14.95
C ARG A 121 22.94 5.99 15.51
N ALA A 122 22.61 7.24 15.20
CA ALA A 122 23.31 8.40 15.74
C ALA A 122 23.16 8.48 17.27
N GLU A 123 21.96 8.21 17.78
CA GLU A 123 21.69 8.20 19.22
C GLU A 123 22.50 7.12 19.96
N GLN A 124 22.63 5.92 19.38
CA GLN A 124 23.45 4.84 19.94
C GLN A 124 24.94 5.21 19.97
N VAL A 125 25.44 5.91 18.95
CA VAL A 125 26.84 6.37 18.91
C VAL A 125 27.10 7.39 20.00
N GLU A 126 26.20 8.35 20.22
CA GLU A 126 26.37 9.35 21.28
C GLU A 126 26.30 8.73 22.68
N ARG A 127 25.39 7.79 22.92
CA ARG A 127 25.34 7.03 24.20
C ARG A 127 26.62 6.21 24.43
N ALA A 128 27.16 5.59 23.37
CA ALA A 128 28.41 4.85 23.48
C ALA A 128 29.60 5.78 23.77
N LYS A 129 29.64 6.98 23.17
CA LYS A 129 30.68 7.98 23.47
C LYS A 129 30.59 8.48 24.90
N GLN A 130 29.38 8.81 25.39
CA GLN A 130 29.16 9.24 26.77
C GLN A 130 29.58 8.16 27.76
N LYS A 131 29.23 6.91 27.51
CA LYS A 131 29.64 5.78 28.36
C LYS A 131 31.16 5.65 28.43
N LYS A 132 31.87 5.80 27.30
CA LYS A 132 33.34 5.76 27.27
C LYS A 132 33.98 6.92 28.03
N ARG A 133 33.41 8.13 27.96
CA ARG A 133 33.91 9.28 28.74
C ARG A 133 33.71 9.06 30.24
N ALA A 134 32.52 8.64 30.66
CA ALA A 134 32.25 8.33 32.06
C ALA A 134 33.15 7.20 32.60
N GLU A 135 33.45 6.18 31.80
CA GLU A 135 34.36 5.09 32.17
C GLU A 135 35.84 5.50 32.19
N GLN A 136 36.23 6.50 31.40
CA GLN A 136 37.56 7.11 31.48
C GLN A 136 37.69 8.02 32.70
N GLU A 137 36.70 8.88 32.95
CA GLU A 137 36.66 9.74 34.14
C GLU A 137 36.66 8.90 35.42
N GLY A 138 35.86 7.83 35.49
CA GLY A 138 35.86 6.91 36.63
C GLY A 138 37.19 6.18 36.84
N ARG A 139 37.93 5.88 35.77
CA ARG A 139 39.28 5.30 35.86
C ARG A 139 40.30 6.31 36.35
N ALA A 140 40.30 7.53 35.80
CA ALA A 140 41.19 8.60 36.25
C ALA A 140 41.00 8.93 37.74
N VAL A 141 39.74 9.01 38.21
CA VAL A 141 39.43 9.24 39.62
C VAL A 141 39.87 8.07 40.52
N GLN A 142 39.77 6.82 40.03
CA GLN A 142 40.32 5.66 40.76
C GLN A 142 41.84 5.71 40.85
N GLU A 143 42.51 6.10 39.78
CA GLU A 143 43.97 6.23 39.72
C GLU A 143 44.46 7.32 40.68
N GLU A 144 43.83 8.51 40.66
CA GLU A 144 44.13 9.60 41.61
C GLU A 144 43.90 9.20 43.07
N ARG A 145 42.83 8.44 43.36
CA ARG A 145 42.58 7.92 44.72
C ARG A 145 43.67 6.93 45.14
N ALA A 146 44.08 6.02 44.25
CA ALA A 146 45.12 5.04 44.55
C ALA A 146 46.48 5.73 44.80
N GLU A 147 46.82 6.74 43.99
CA GLU A 147 48.02 7.56 44.22
C GLU A 147 47.95 8.27 45.58
N GLN A 148 46.81 8.89 45.95
CA GLN A 148 46.66 9.52 47.26
C GLN A 148 46.85 8.55 48.44
N GLU A 149 46.35 7.32 48.31
CA GLU A 149 46.52 6.27 49.33
C GLU A 149 48.00 5.86 49.45
N ASP A 150 48.72 5.72 48.33
CA ASP A 150 50.17 5.38 48.31
C ASP A 150 51.03 6.49 48.95
N TRP A 151 50.77 7.77 48.61
CA TRP A 151 51.43 8.91 49.25
C TRP A 151 51.18 8.94 50.77
N ALA A 152 49.97 8.63 51.21
CA ALA A 152 49.63 8.59 52.63
C ALA A 152 50.32 7.44 53.38
N GLU A 153 50.46 6.27 52.75
CA GLU A 153 51.23 5.14 53.31
C GLU A 153 52.72 5.49 53.42
N GLN A 154 53.29 6.16 52.41
CA GLN A 154 54.70 6.54 52.43
C GLN A 154 55.01 7.55 53.55
N ASP A 155 54.15 8.54 53.76
CA ASP A 155 54.27 9.56 54.82
C ASP A 155 54.15 8.94 56.22
N TYR A 156 53.30 7.92 56.38
CA TYR A 156 53.19 7.14 57.63
C TYR A 156 54.48 6.36 57.93
N MET A 157 55.12 5.80 56.91
CA MET A 157 56.37 5.03 57.06
C MET A 157 57.59 5.91 57.36
N GLU A 158 57.59 7.19 56.98
CA GLU A 158 58.66 8.14 57.35
C GLU A 158 58.58 8.63 58.80
N GLN A 159 57.41 8.55 59.44
CA GLN A 159 57.21 9.02 60.82
C GLN A 159 57.52 7.97 61.91
N VAL A 160 57.73 6.70 61.54
CA VAL A 160 58.03 5.57 62.45
C VAL A 160 59.53 5.29 62.50
#